data_AF-A0A914NA80-F1
#
_entry.id   AF-A0A914NA80-F1
#
_cell.length_a   1.000
_cell.length_b   1.000
_cell.length_c   1.000
_cell.angle_alpha   90.00
_cell.angle_beta   90.00
_cell.angle_gamma   90.00
#
_symmetry.space_group_name_H-M   'P 1'
#
loop_
_entity.id
_entity.type
_entity.pdbx_description
1 polymer ?
#
loop_
_entity_poly.entity_id
_entity_poly.type
_entity_poly.pdbx_seq_one_letter_code
_entity_poly.pdbx_strand_id
1 'polypeptide(L)'
;MFNPNKLCELPPEAEHILGPDVWGKMNEIRNNSSLSIQDKRVQIHQLFATLPEGTLDKLPLPKEFDNLPADAREKIKALWRQHDLPIEKKKEQFEALIKTLSPELQKQMCGQMCG
;
A
#
# COMPACT_ATOMS: atom_id res chain seq x y z
N MET A 1 0.26 -17.03 -0.79
CA MET A 1 1.39 -16.90 0.14
C MET A 1 1.63 -15.41 0.32
N PHE A 2 1.83 -14.91 1.54
CA PHE A 2 2.40 -13.57 1.77
C PHE A 2 3.67 -13.47 0.92
N ASN A 3 3.64 -12.65 -0.13
CA ASN A 3 4.77 -12.53 -1.04
C ASN A 3 5.51 -11.23 -0.72
N PRO A 4 6.64 -11.29 -0.01
CA PRO A 4 7.44 -10.11 0.30
C PRO A 4 8.10 -9.51 -0.96
N ASN A 5 8.03 -10.19 -2.11
CA ASN A 5 8.52 -9.69 -3.40
C ASN A 5 7.41 -9.11 -4.30
N LYS A 6 6.16 -9.10 -3.84
CA LYS A 6 5.03 -8.49 -4.57
C LYS A 6 4.85 -7.03 -4.15
N LEU A 7 4.66 -6.15 -5.12
CA LEU A 7 4.21 -4.76 -4.90
C LEU A 7 2.67 -4.78 -4.91
N CYS A 8 2.01 -4.10 -3.97
CA CYS A 8 0.56 -3.96 -4.03
C CYS A 8 0.21 -3.13 -5.26
N GLU A 9 -0.83 -3.56 -5.97
CA GLU A 9 -1.31 -2.87 -7.15
C GLU A 9 -2.59 -2.13 -6.80
N LEU A 10 -2.50 -0.79 -6.77
CA LEU A 10 -3.70 0.04 -6.70
C LEU A 10 -4.59 -0.24 -7.92
N PRO A 11 -5.92 -0.26 -7.75
CA PRO A 11 -6.81 -0.43 -8.88
C PRO A 11 -6.68 0.76 -9.84
N PRO A 12 -7.01 0.59 -11.13
CA PRO A 12 -6.89 1.65 -12.14
C PRO A 12 -7.70 2.91 -11.78
N GLU A 13 -8.75 2.77 -10.98
CA GLU A 13 -9.53 3.90 -10.47
C GLU A 13 -8.70 4.88 -9.61
N ALA A 14 -7.61 4.41 -9.00
CA ALA A 14 -6.68 5.25 -8.25
C ALA A 14 -5.90 6.23 -9.13
N GLU A 15 -5.75 5.94 -10.43
CA GLU A 15 -5.12 6.85 -11.40
C GLU A 15 -5.85 8.21 -11.44
N HIS A 16 -7.19 8.18 -11.41
CA HIS A 16 -8.01 9.40 -11.42
C HIS A 16 -7.86 10.22 -10.13
N ILE A 17 -7.49 9.58 -9.02
CA ILE A 17 -7.32 10.22 -7.71
C ILE A 17 -5.92 10.79 -7.56
N LEU A 18 -4.90 10.03 -7.96
CA LEU A 18 -3.49 10.42 -7.89
C LEU A 18 -3.08 11.41 -8.99
N GLY A 19 -3.78 11.36 -10.11
CA GLY A 19 -3.44 12.11 -11.30
C GLY A 19 -2.28 11.47 -12.10
N PRO A 20 -2.14 11.87 -13.37
CA PRO A 20 -1.19 11.24 -14.29
C PRO A 20 0.29 11.42 -13.88
N ASP A 21 0.63 12.50 -13.17
CA ASP A 21 2.01 12.77 -12.74
C ASP A 21 2.49 11.75 -11.69
N VAL A 22 1.68 11.57 -10.64
CA VAL A 22 1.98 10.63 -9.54
C VAL A 22 1.87 9.20 -10.03
N TRP A 23 0.85 8.89 -10.83
CA TRP A 23 0.68 7.56 -11.41
C TRP A 23 1.84 7.18 -12.34
N GLY A 24 2.31 8.12 -13.17
CA GLY A 24 3.48 7.97 -14.01
C GLY A 24 4.72 7.61 -13.20
N LYS A 25 5.05 8.42 -12.18
CA LYS A 25 6.19 8.16 -11.27
C LYS A 25 6.09 6.80 -10.59
N MET A 26 4.90 6.43 -10.12
CA MET A 26 4.69 5.12 -9.48
C MET A 26 4.95 3.97 -10.46
N ASN A 27 4.49 4.10 -11.70
CA ASN A 27 4.74 3.11 -12.76
C ASN A 27 6.21 3.06 -13.17
N GLU A 28 6.92 4.18 -13.23
CA GLU A 28 8.36 4.21 -13.49
C GLU A 28 9.12 3.45 -12.39
N ILE A 29 8.83 3.73 -11.11
CA ILE A 29 9.44 3.01 -9.99
C ILE A 29 9.13 1.51 -10.07
N ARG A 30 7.88 1.13 -10.39
CA ARG A 30 7.46 -0.27 -10.53
C ARG A 30 8.23 -0.98 -11.66
N ASN A 31 8.34 -0.34 -12.82
CA ASN A 31 8.99 -0.90 -14.00
C ASN A 31 10.53 -0.82 -13.95
N ASN A 32 11.10 -0.05 -13.02
CA ASN A 32 12.55 0.06 -12.88
C ASN A 32 13.16 -1.27 -12.42
N SER A 33 13.76 -2.02 -13.35
CA SER A 33 14.40 -3.32 -13.08
C SER A 33 15.68 -3.23 -12.25
N SER A 34 16.26 -2.02 -12.12
CA SER A 34 17.48 -1.79 -11.35
C SER A 34 17.23 -1.61 -9.85
N LEU A 35 15.98 -1.36 -9.44
CA LEU A 35 15.61 -1.20 -8.03
C LEU A 35 15.16 -2.53 -7.42
N SER A 36 15.60 -2.79 -6.19
CA SER A 36 15.05 -3.91 -5.41
C SER A 36 13.58 -3.64 -5.06
N ILE A 37 12.82 -4.70 -4.76
CA ILE A 37 11.42 -4.53 -4.30
C ILE A 37 11.34 -3.65 -3.04
N GLN A 38 12.37 -3.66 -2.18
CA GLN A 38 12.40 -2.80 -1.00
C GLN A 38 12.63 -1.34 -1.38
N ASP A 39 13.55 -1.05 -2.30
CA ASP A 39 13.80 0.33 -2.77
C ASP A 39 12.56 0.90 -3.48
N LYS A 40 11.90 0.08 -4.30
CA LYS A 40 10.63 0.46 -4.94
C LYS A 40 9.59 0.85 -3.90
N ARG A 41 9.50 0.13 -2.79
CA ARG A 41 8.56 0.44 -1.71
C ARG A 41 8.89 1.77 -1.04
N VAL A 42 10.16 2.00 -0.72
CA VAL A 42 10.60 3.26 -0.10
C VAL A 42 10.33 4.44 -1.02
N GLN A 43 10.62 4.34 -2.32
CA GLN A 43 10.36 5.43 -3.26
C GLN A 43 8.85 5.66 -3.46
N ILE A 44 8.06 4.59 -3.54
CA ILE A 44 6.60 4.71 -3.61
C ILE A 44 6.06 5.35 -2.31
N HIS A 45 6.53 4.94 -1.13
CA HIS A 45 6.18 5.59 0.15
C HIS A 45 6.49 7.08 0.09
N GLN A 46 7.70 7.46 -0.31
CA GLN A 46 8.10 8.85 -0.38
C GLN A 46 7.20 9.64 -1.33
N LEU A 47 6.84 9.05 -2.46
CA LEU A 47 5.87 9.63 -3.40
C LEU A 47 4.52 9.87 -2.71
N PHE A 48 3.96 8.88 -2.01
CA PHE A 48 2.70 9.04 -1.25
C PHE A 48 2.80 10.04 -0.09
N ALA A 49 3.96 10.14 0.59
CA ALA A 49 4.19 11.10 1.66
C ALA A 49 4.19 12.56 1.16
N THR A 50 4.48 12.79 -0.13
CA THR A 50 4.37 14.12 -0.75
C THR A 50 2.95 14.48 -1.18
N LEU A 51 1.99 13.54 -1.11
CA LEU A 51 0.61 13.79 -1.50
C LEU A 51 -0.20 14.45 -0.38
N PRO A 52 -1.23 15.25 -0.73
CA PRO A 52 -2.15 15.80 0.26
C PRO A 52 -2.93 14.70 1.00
N GLU A 53 -3.22 14.93 2.29
CA GLU A 53 -4.08 14.06 3.12
C GLU A 53 -5.39 13.67 2.42
N GLY A 54 -6.03 14.64 1.76
CA GLY A 54 -7.30 14.42 1.05
C GLY A 54 -7.21 13.52 -0.19
N THR A 55 -6.01 13.26 -0.71
CA THR A 55 -5.80 12.34 -1.84
C THR A 55 -5.67 10.90 -1.34
N LEU A 56 -4.92 10.66 -0.27
CA LEU A 56 -4.78 9.31 0.32
C LEU A 56 -6.11 8.78 0.85
N ASP A 57 -6.94 9.66 1.42
CA ASP A 57 -8.25 9.29 1.94
C ASP A 57 -9.19 8.70 0.87
N LYS A 58 -9.08 9.25 -0.34
CA LYS A 58 -9.90 8.86 -1.49
C LYS A 58 -9.39 7.61 -2.17
N LEU A 59 -8.17 7.16 -1.86
CA LEU A 59 -7.60 5.99 -2.49
C LEU A 59 -8.41 4.73 -2.15
N PRO A 60 -8.87 3.99 -3.17
CA PRO A 60 -9.43 2.68 -2.94
C PRO A 60 -8.33 1.75 -2.40
N LEU A 61 -8.74 0.82 -1.54
CA LEU A 61 -7.84 -0.26 -1.14
C LEU A 61 -7.57 -1.15 -2.38
N PRO A 62 -6.35 -1.69 -2.52
CA PRO A 62 -6.03 -2.70 -3.53
C PRO A 62 -7.00 -3.88 -3.48
N LYS A 63 -7.25 -4.49 -4.63
CA LYS A 63 -8.14 -5.66 -4.76
C LYS A 63 -7.77 -6.81 -3.83
N GLU A 64 -6.50 -6.91 -3.48
CA GLU A 64 -5.98 -7.91 -2.53
C GLU A 64 -6.63 -7.79 -1.14
N PHE A 65 -7.13 -6.61 -0.79
CA PHE A 65 -7.78 -6.30 0.48
C PHE A 65 -9.31 -6.30 0.42
N ASP A 66 -9.94 -6.52 -0.74
CA ASP A 66 -11.41 -6.49 -0.86
C ASP A 66 -12.09 -7.59 -0.03
N ASN A 67 -11.44 -8.74 0.12
CA ASN A 67 -11.95 -9.88 0.88
C ASN A 67 -11.76 -9.72 2.41
N LEU A 68 -11.17 -8.61 2.87
CA LEU A 68 -10.96 -8.40 4.30
C LEU A 68 -12.24 -7.95 5.02
N PRO A 69 -12.41 -8.32 6.30
CA PRO A 69 -13.47 -7.79 7.12
C PRO A 69 -13.37 -6.26 7.22
N ALA A 70 -14.51 -5.59 7.35
CA ALA A 70 -14.60 -4.12 7.37
C ALA A 70 -13.65 -3.48 8.40
N ASP A 71 -13.58 -4.04 9.61
CA ASP A 71 -12.68 -3.58 10.68
C ASP A 71 -11.20 -3.57 10.24
N ALA A 72 -10.74 -4.63 9.56
CA ALA A 72 -9.37 -4.70 9.06
C ALA A 72 -9.13 -3.70 7.94
N ARG A 73 -10.11 -3.52 7.03
CA ARG A 73 -10.01 -2.53 5.94
C ARG A 73 -9.91 -1.10 6.48
N GLU A 74 -10.70 -0.77 7.50
CA GLU A 74 -10.65 0.54 8.15
C GLU A 74 -9.30 0.79 8.85
N LYS A 75 -8.77 -0.20 9.55
CA LYS A 75 -7.44 -0.11 10.18
C LYS A 75 -6.34 0.08 9.14
N ILE A 76 -6.39 -0.62 8.01
CA ILE A 76 -5.42 -0.43 6.91
C ILE A 76 -5.52 0.97 6.34
N LYS A 77 -6.74 1.47 6.05
CA LYS A 77 -6.94 2.85 5.59
C LYS A 77 -6.42 3.87 6.59
N ALA A 78 -6.64 3.66 7.89
CA ALA A 78 -6.13 4.55 8.93
C ALA A 78 -4.59 4.59 8.93
N LEU A 79 -3.91 3.43 8.81
CA LEU A 79 -2.46 3.37 8.71
C LEU A 79 -1.92 4.09 7.46
N TRP A 80 -2.63 4.00 6.34
CA TRP A 80 -2.26 4.67 5.08
C TRP A 80 -2.36 6.19 5.18
N ARG A 81 -3.37 6.70 5.90
CA ARG A 81 -3.54 8.15 6.15
C ARG A 81 -2.47 8.74 7.06
N GLN A 82 -1.66 7.96 7.78
CA GLN A 82 -0.70 8.52 8.72
C GLN A 82 0.61 8.90 8.02
N HIS A 83 0.70 10.10 7.45
CA HIS A 83 1.88 10.61 6.74
C HIS A 83 3.13 10.68 7.64
N ASP A 84 2.90 10.98 8.92
CA ASP A 84 3.95 11.25 9.91
C ASP A 84 4.60 9.98 10.48
N LEU A 85 3.97 8.82 10.27
CA LEU A 85 4.43 7.56 10.84
C LEU A 85 5.51 6.91 9.97
N PRO A 86 6.67 6.53 10.55
CA PRO A 86 7.71 5.82 9.81
C PRO A 86 7.17 4.54 9.16
N ILE A 87 7.64 4.24 7.95
CA ILE A 87 7.29 3.02 7.19
C ILE A 87 7.43 1.75 8.04
N GLU A 88 8.48 1.67 8.86
CA GLU A 88 8.74 0.54 9.74
C GLU A 88 7.64 0.35 10.78
N LYS A 89 7.18 1.45 11.38
CA LYS A 89 6.13 1.43 12.40
C LYS A 89 4.77 1.11 11.80
N LYS A 90 4.48 1.63 10.60
CA LYS A 90 3.30 1.19 9.85
C LYS A 90 3.39 -0.31 9.62
N LYS A 91 4.54 -0.80 9.13
CA LYS A 91 4.79 -2.21 8.79
C LYS A 91 4.49 -3.12 9.96
N GLU A 92 5.03 -2.78 11.14
CA GLU A 92 4.75 -3.51 12.38
C GLU A 92 3.24 -3.58 12.68
N GLN A 93 2.51 -2.47 12.56
CA GLN A 93 1.06 -2.43 12.81
C GLN A 93 0.26 -3.23 11.79
N PHE A 94 0.65 -3.18 10.51
CA PHE A 94 0.01 -3.97 9.47
C PHE A 94 0.31 -5.46 9.62
N GLU A 95 1.56 -5.85 9.91
CA GLU A 95 1.90 -7.23 10.19
C GLU A 95 1.15 -7.76 11.43
N ALA A 96 0.98 -6.93 12.47
CA ALA A 96 0.15 -7.27 13.62
C ALA A 96 -1.31 -7.47 13.21
N LEU A 97 -1.87 -6.61 12.36
CA LEU A 97 -3.21 -6.77 11.82
C LEU A 97 -3.33 -8.04 10.95
N ILE A 98 -2.33 -8.36 10.14
CA ILE A 98 -2.35 -9.54 9.28
C ILE A 98 -2.35 -10.80 10.15
N LYS A 99 -1.58 -10.81 11.25
CA LYS A 99 -1.56 -11.92 12.21
C LYS A 99 -2.91 -12.17 12.89
N THR A 100 -3.80 -11.17 12.97
CA THR A 100 -5.16 -11.39 13.52
C THR A 100 -6.13 -11.95 12.48
N LEU A 101 -5.81 -11.88 11.19
CA LEU A 101 -6.64 -12.42 10.10
C LEU A 101 -6.47 -13.94 9.94
N SER A 102 -7.47 -14.59 9.35
CA SER A 102 -7.42 -16.02 9.01
C SER A 102 -6.29 -16.35 8.02
N PRO A 103 -5.67 -17.54 8.11
CA PRO A 103 -4.52 -17.91 7.27
C PRO A 103 -4.83 -17.89 5.76
N GLU A 104 -6.08 -18.08 5.36
CA GLU A 104 -6.51 -17.92 3.96
C GLU A 104 -6.42 -16.48 3.47
N LEU A 105 -6.86 -15.52 4.30
CA LEU A 105 -6.75 -14.09 4.00
C LEU A 105 -5.28 -13.65 4.01
N GLN A 106 -4.49 -14.10 5.00
CA GLN A 106 -3.05 -13.81 5.08
C GLN A 106 -2.30 -14.23 3.80
N LYS A 107 -2.70 -15.35 3.17
CA LYS A 107 -2.10 -15.84 1.92
C LYS A 107 -2.38 -14.95 0.72
N GLN A 108 -3.44 -14.14 0.74
CA GLN A 108 -3.85 -13.26 -0.35
C GLN A 108 -3.17 -11.88 -0.28
N MET A 109 -2.53 -11.55 0.85
CA MET A 109 -2.01 -10.21 1.10
C MET A 109 -0.67 -9.98 0.41
N CYS A 110 -0.51 -8.81 -0.21
CA CYS A 110 0.78 -8.30 -0.63
C CYS A 110 1.66 -7.97 0.60
N GLY A 111 2.98 -8.15 0.47
CA GLY A 111 3.94 -7.80 1.53
C GLY A 111 4.19 -6.30 1.70
N GLN A 112 3.26 -5.47 1.24
CA GLN A 112 3.32 -4.02 1.26
C GLN A 112 2.19 -3.52 2.17
N MET A 113 2.47 -2.51 2.97
CA MET A 113 1.64 -1.33 2.81
C MET A 113 2.28 -0.48 1.73
N CYS A 114 1.47 -0.02 0.78
CA CYS A 114 1.69 1.30 0.22
C CYS A 114 1.39 2.26 1.36
N GLY A 115 2.44 2.67 2.03
CA GLY A 115 2.39 3.47 3.24
C GLY A 115 3.81 3.80 3.46
#